data_AF-A0A5N5TJL6-F1
#
_entry.id   AF-A0A5N5TJL6-F1
#
_cell.length_a   1.000
_cell.length_b   1.000
_cell.length_c   1.000
_cell.angle_alpha   90.00
_cell.angle_beta   90.00
_cell.angle_gamma   90.00
#
_symmetry.space_group_name_H-M   'P 1'
#
loop_
_entity.id
_entity.type
_entity.pdbx_description
1 polymer ?
#
loop_
_entity_poly.entity_id
_entity_poly.type
_entity_poly.pdbx_seq_one_letter_code
_entity_poly.pdbx_strand_id
1 'polypeptide(L)'
;MLGNKRHLLLGISLYQDVNFNDFENLPKVFNPIKPKQITIIYSPGRFPYFKDSTPMFGGIPQKANFTAHVTTFIEQVNKLVPLDFKGYAVLDFEAYQPNYEIVPAIYKKASEDWIRSQYPTWGNETIKFVAGISFNQATEVLFELLLQTGRDLRPGAKWGYYHYPYCRNFAPDSKQCIEKQMVANNLMAWLFQSSGALYPSVYLSNQGFDSYANAERVKLRIKETKRINRFFQLPVLPYMRFKYVGYKDTYLQPLDLWSTLGEMWYNRLEGAIIWGSKSDVEDQGIVC
;
A
#
# COMPACT_ATOMS: atom_id res chain seq x y z
N MET A 1 13.97 -4.61 -16.79
CA MET A 1 13.03 -4.28 -17.87
C MET A 1 11.79 -3.63 -17.27
N LEU A 2 11.71 -2.30 -17.31
CA LEU A 2 10.52 -1.53 -16.94
C LEU A 2 9.57 -1.51 -18.14
N GLY A 3 8.89 -2.64 -18.39
CA GLY A 3 7.81 -2.66 -19.37
C GLY A 3 6.65 -1.83 -18.84
N ASN A 4 6.13 -0.90 -19.65
CA ASN A 4 4.86 -0.20 -19.38
C ASN A 4 3.75 -1.25 -19.20
N LYS A 5 3.51 -1.67 -17.96
CA LYS A 5 2.36 -2.51 -17.62
C LYS A 5 1.15 -1.59 -17.59
N ARG A 6 0.28 -1.70 -18.60
CA ARG A 6 -1.01 -1.00 -18.58
C ARG A 6 -1.86 -1.62 -17.49
N HIS A 7 -2.11 -0.86 -16.43
CA HIS A 7 -2.99 -1.20 -15.32
C HIS A 7 -4.17 -0.24 -15.37
N LEU A 8 -5.37 -0.71 -15.01
CA LEU A 8 -6.48 0.22 -14.75
C LEU A 8 -6.24 0.90 -13.42
N LEU A 9 -6.23 2.23 -13.43
CA LEU A 9 -6.15 3.05 -12.24
C LEU A 9 -7.19 4.17 -12.35
N LEU A 10 -8.34 3.96 -11.72
CA LEU A 10 -9.43 4.94 -11.71
C LEU A 10 -9.64 5.44 -10.29
N GLY A 11 -9.57 6.76 -10.10
CA GLY A 11 -9.97 7.39 -8.86
C GLY A 11 -11.43 7.81 -8.92
N ILE A 12 -12.16 7.64 -7.82
CA ILE A 12 -13.50 8.20 -7.64
C ILE A 12 -13.53 9.07 -6.40
N SER A 13 -14.24 10.21 -6.48
CA SER A 13 -14.44 11.10 -5.34
C SER A 13 -15.67 10.68 -4.54
N LEU A 14 -15.57 10.73 -3.21
CA LEU A 14 -16.65 10.37 -2.28
C LEU A 14 -17.31 11.58 -1.59
N TYR A 15 -16.98 12.81 -2.00
CA TYR A 15 -17.45 14.05 -1.37
C TYR A 15 -18.90 14.45 -1.68
N GLN A 16 -19.63 13.65 -2.45
CA GLN A 16 -20.98 14.01 -2.90
C GLN A 16 -22.06 13.29 -2.09
N ASP A 17 -23.23 13.91 -2.02
CA ASP A 17 -24.43 13.26 -1.50
C ASP A 17 -24.85 12.15 -2.48
N VAL A 18 -24.55 10.92 -2.10
CA VAL A 18 -24.82 9.73 -2.92
C VAL A 18 -26.17 9.17 -2.54
N ASN A 19 -27.08 9.10 -3.52
CA ASN A 19 -28.31 8.33 -3.37
C ASN A 19 -28.04 6.85 -3.67
N PHE A 20 -27.76 6.07 -2.63
CA PHE A 20 -27.55 4.63 -2.74
C PHE A 20 -28.79 3.82 -3.17
N ASN A 21 -29.96 4.46 -3.36
CA ASN A 21 -31.16 3.80 -3.87
C ASN A 21 -31.22 3.75 -5.41
N ASP A 22 -30.37 4.49 -6.13
CA ASP A 22 -30.32 4.51 -7.60
C ASP A 22 -29.23 3.57 -8.14
N PHE A 23 -29.48 2.27 -8.01
CA PHE A 23 -28.53 1.19 -8.29
C PHE A 23 -28.11 1.11 -9.77
N GLU A 24 -28.93 1.60 -10.70
CA GLU A 24 -28.69 1.49 -12.15
C GLU A 24 -27.75 2.58 -12.71
N ASN A 25 -27.50 3.66 -11.95
CA ASN A 25 -26.76 4.84 -12.44
C ASN A 25 -25.37 5.04 -11.80
N LEU A 26 -24.69 3.97 -11.38
CA LEU A 26 -23.37 3.96 -10.72
C LEU A 26 -22.31 4.95 -11.29
N PRO A 27 -22.11 5.06 -12.62
CA PRO A 27 -21.15 6.02 -13.20
C PRO A 27 -21.53 7.49 -13.00
N LYS A 28 -22.81 7.77 -12.73
CA LYS A 28 -23.33 9.12 -12.48
C LYS A 28 -23.31 9.49 -10.99
N VAL A 29 -23.17 8.50 -10.11
CA VAL A 29 -23.24 8.66 -8.66
C VAL A 29 -21.90 9.08 -8.06
N PHE A 30 -20.79 8.54 -8.58
CA PHE A 30 -19.45 8.94 -8.17
C PHE A 30 -18.72 9.63 -9.31
N ASN A 31 -18.30 10.86 -9.06
CA ASN A 31 -17.51 11.58 -10.05
C ASN A 31 -16.08 11.02 -10.11
N PRO A 32 -15.54 10.78 -11.31
CA PRO A 32 -14.16 10.39 -11.45
C PRO A 32 -13.28 11.52 -10.90
N ILE A 33 -12.28 11.15 -10.11
CA ILE A 33 -11.12 12.00 -9.86
C ILE A 33 -10.53 12.30 -11.25
N LYS A 34 -10.26 13.59 -11.54
CA LYS A 34 -9.96 14.00 -12.92
C LYS A 34 -8.81 13.15 -13.49
N PRO A 35 -8.84 12.81 -14.79
CA PRO A 35 -7.74 12.09 -15.43
C PRO A 35 -6.41 12.74 -15.08
N LYS A 36 -5.37 11.92 -14.85
CA LYS A 36 -4.02 12.37 -14.45
C LYS A 36 -3.94 13.03 -13.07
N GLN A 37 -4.86 12.74 -12.15
CA GLN A 37 -4.73 13.12 -10.73
C GLN A 37 -4.30 11.95 -9.83
N ILE A 38 -4.11 10.74 -10.36
CA ILE A 38 -3.53 9.61 -9.64
C ILE A 38 -2.40 9.02 -10.49
N THR A 39 -1.25 8.78 -9.87
CA THR A 39 -0.13 8.08 -10.48
C THR A 39 0.39 7.01 -9.52
N ILE A 40 0.94 5.93 -10.07
CA ILE A 40 1.52 4.83 -9.31
C ILE A 40 2.92 4.53 -9.84
N ILE A 41 3.88 4.43 -8.93
CA ILE A 41 5.24 4.01 -9.23
C ILE A 41 5.42 2.60 -8.67
N TYR A 42 5.39 1.62 -9.57
CA TYR A 42 5.69 0.23 -9.24
C TYR A 42 7.20 0.04 -9.02
N SER A 43 7.55 -0.68 -7.95
CA SER A 43 8.97 -0.93 -7.59
C SER A 43 9.77 0.38 -7.52
N PRO A 44 9.39 1.32 -6.64
CA PRO A 44 10.02 2.62 -6.55
C PRO A 44 11.44 2.51 -5.98
N GLY A 45 12.38 3.24 -6.57
CA GLY A 45 13.79 3.21 -6.20
C GLY A 45 14.42 1.82 -6.35
N ARG A 46 15.34 1.50 -5.44
CA ARG A 46 16.01 0.19 -5.34
C ARG A 46 15.89 -0.38 -3.94
N PHE A 47 14.68 -0.67 -3.50
CA PHE A 47 14.50 -1.40 -2.26
C PHE A 47 15.21 -2.76 -2.33
N PRO A 48 16.00 -3.17 -1.32
CA PRO A 48 16.46 -4.54 -1.21
C PRO A 48 15.27 -5.48 -1.09
N TYR A 49 15.32 -6.66 -1.70
CA TYR A 49 14.29 -7.70 -1.55
C TYR A 49 14.84 -9.07 -1.97
N PHE A 50 14.07 -10.13 -1.74
CA PHE A 50 14.39 -11.46 -2.26
C PHE A 50 13.50 -11.84 -3.44
N LYS A 51 14.10 -12.27 -4.55
CA LYS A 51 13.42 -12.89 -5.68
C LYS A 51 13.79 -14.37 -5.71
N ASP A 52 12.82 -15.26 -5.44
CA ASP A 52 13.07 -16.71 -5.41
C ASP A 52 14.25 -17.09 -4.51
N SER A 53 14.30 -16.50 -3.30
CA SER A 53 15.41 -16.57 -2.33
C SER A 53 16.74 -15.93 -2.76
N THR A 54 16.82 -15.37 -3.96
CA THR A 54 18.01 -14.63 -4.44
C THR A 54 17.95 -13.17 -3.94
N PRO A 55 19.01 -12.67 -3.26
CA PRO A 55 19.04 -11.29 -2.78
C PRO A 55 19.19 -10.31 -3.93
N MET A 56 18.21 -9.43 -4.09
CA MET A 56 18.20 -8.31 -5.03
C MET A 56 18.54 -7.02 -4.28
N PHE A 57 19.40 -6.19 -4.86
CA PHE A 57 19.86 -4.93 -4.26
C PHE A 57 20.34 -5.07 -2.79
N GLY A 58 21.02 -6.18 -2.48
CA GLY A 58 21.52 -6.50 -1.15
C GLY A 58 20.62 -7.41 -0.31
N GLY A 59 19.38 -7.67 -0.74
CA GLY A 59 18.41 -8.57 -0.10
C GLY A 59 17.73 -7.99 1.14
N ILE A 60 18.51 -7.36 2.02
CA ILE A 60 18.05 -6.75 3.28
C ILE A 60 18.32 -5.24 3.33
N PRO A 61 17.50 -4.47 4.05
CA PRO A 61 17.62 -3.01 4.20
C PRO A 61 19.01 -2.53 4.62
N GLN A 62 19.65 -3.23 5.55
CA GLN A 62 20.95 -2.84 6.10
C GLN A 62 22.09 -2.89 5.07
N LYS A 63 21.88 -3.59 3.95
CA LYS A 63 22.81 -3.69 2.83
C LYS A 63 22.42 -2.81 1.65
N ALA A 64 21.45 -1.92 1.83
CA ALA A 64 20.98 -1.04 0.76
C ALA A 64 22.05 -0.03 0.34
N ASN A 65 22.08 0.27 -0.96
CA ASN A 65 22.78 1.44 -1.47
C ASN A 65 21.79 2.60 -1.57
N PHE A 66 21.78 3.48 -0.56
CA PHE A 66 20.84 4.61 -0.48
C PHE A 66 20.96 5.57 -1.66
N THR A 67 22.18 5.85 -2.14
CA THR A 67 22.40 6.73 -3.31
C THR A 67 21.74 6.15 -4.56
N ALA A 68 21.97 4.88 -4.84
CA ALA A 68 21.37 4.21 -6.00
C ALA A 68 19.85 4.10 -5.87
N HIS A 69 19.34 3.92 -4.65
CA HIS A 69 17.91 3.90 -4.34
C HIS A 69 17.24 5.23 -4.68
N VAL A 70 17.77 6.34 -4.17
CA VAL A 70 17.24 7.69 -4.41
C VAL A 70 17.42 8.11 -5.86
N THR A 71 18.59 7.89 -6.46
CA THR A 71 18.85 8.27 -7.87
C THR A 71 17.88 7.57 -8.83
N THR A 72 17.66 6.27 -8.63
CA THR A 72 16.67 5.52 -9.43
C THR A 72 15.26 6.08 -9.25
N PHE A 73 14.91 6.48 -8.03
CA PHE A 73 13.61 7.06 -7.77
C PHE A 73 13.43 8.44 -8.41
N ILE A 74 14.46 9.31 -8.36
CA ILE A 74 14.44 10.61 -9.06
C ILE A 74 14.17 10.42 -10.55
N GLU A 75 14.86 9.47 -11.19
CA GLU A 75 14.63 9.12 -12.60
C GLU A 75 13.19 8.66 -12.86
N GLN A 76 12.64 7.80 -11.99
CA GLN A 76 11.25 7.35 -12.08
C GLN A 76 10.26 8.51 -11.94
N VAL A 77 10.44 9.39 -10.96
CA VAL A 77 9.58 10.56 -10.73
C VAL A 77 9.62 11.50 -11.94
N ASN A 78 10.81 11.81 -12.45
CA ASN A 78 10.97 12.67 -13.61
C ASN A 78 10.35 12.10 -14.89
N LYS A 79 10.32 10.77 -15.02
CA LYS A 79 9.70 10.09 -16.15
C LYS A 79 8.18 9.98 -16.03
N LEU A 80 7.66 9.74 -14.82
CA LEU A 80 6.27 9.29 -14.62
C LEU A 80 5.34 10.36 -14.03
N VAL A 81 5.88 11.41 -13.42
CA VAL A 81 5.10 12.41 -12.68
C VAL A 81 5.35 13.82 -13.23
N PRO A 82 4.32 14.50 -13.78
CA PRO A 82 4.43 15.87 -14.28
C PRO A 82 4.95 16.85 -13.22
N LEU A 83 5.68 17.90 -13.62
CA LEU A 83 6.30 18.87 -12.70
C LEU A 83 5.28 19.58 -11.79
N ASP A 84 4.12 19.93 -12.35
CA ASP A 84 3.03 20.64 -11.68
C ASP A 84 1.98 19.70 -11.06
N PHE A 85 2.29 18.41 -10.93
CA PHE A 85 1.35 17.40 -10.44
C PHE A 85 0.92 17.69 -8.99
N LYS A 86 -0.39 17.84 -8.79
CA LYS A 86 -1.05 18.11 -7.49
C LYS A 86 -1.95 16.97 -7.01
N GLY A 87 -1.82 15.81 -7.66
CA GLY A 87 -2.64 14.63 -7.43
C GLY A 87 -2.12 13.72 -6.33
N TYR A 88 -2.59 12.48 -6.35
CA TYR A 88 -2.22 11.38 -5.47
C TYR A 88 -1.11 10.54 -6.11
N ALA A 89 0.03 10.42 -5.45
CA ALA A 89 1.20 9.72 -5.96
C ALA A 89 1.52 8.50 -5.08
N VAL A 90 1.25 7.32 -5.62
CA VAL A 90 1.29 6.07 -4.89
C VAL A 90 2.61 5.34 -5.16
N LEU A 91 3.30 4.97 -4.09
CA LEU A 91 4.51 4.15 -4.12
C LEU A 91 4.14 2.70 -3.85
N ASP A 92 4.37 1.82 -4.83
CA ASP A 92 3.99 0.42 -4.71
C ASP A 92 5.21 -0.48 -4.48
N PHE A 93 5.46 -0.75 -3.21
CA PHE A 93 6.49 -1.65 -2.72
C PHE A 93 5.88 -2.65 -1.71
N GLU A 94 5.90 -3.94 -2.07
CA GLU A 94 5.18 -4.99 -1.33
C GLU A 94 6.07 -6.11 -0.78
N ALA A 95 7.40 -6.02 -0.94
CA ALA A 95 8.28 -7.14 -0.58
C ALA A 95 8.39 -7.38 0.94
N TYR A 96 8.23 -6.33 1.75
CA TYR A 96 8.11 -6.37 3.21
C TYR A 96 7.52 -5.07 3.77
N GLN A 97 7.14 -5.10 5.05
CA GLN A 97 6.81 -3.91 5.84
C GLN A 97 8.04 -3.44 6.64
N PRO A 98 8.17 -2.14 6.94
CA PRO A 98 9.32 -1.60 7.68
C PRO A 98 9.21 -1.88 9.18
N ASN A 99 9.08 -3.17 9.53
CA ASN A 99 9.00 -3.66 10.91
C ASN A 99 9.47 -5.12 10.99
N TYR A 100 10.61 -5.33 11.65
CA TYR A 100 11.28 -6.61 11.82
C TYR A 100 10.38 -7.68 12.44
N GLU A 101 9.49 -7.35 13.36
CA GLU A 101 8.69 -8.36 14.05
C GLU A 101 7.74 -9.12 13.11
N ILE A 102 7.32 -8.46 12.03
CA ILE A 102 6.30 -8.96 11.10
C ILE A 102 6.83 -9.23 9.69
N VAL A 103 8.14 -9.10 9.45
CA VAL A 103 8.74 -9.46 8.15
C VAL A 103 8.87 -10.97 7.97
N PRO A 104 8.87 -11.47 6.72
CA PRO A 104 9.12 -12.88 6.44
C PRO A 104 10.44 -13.40 7.02
N ALA A 105 10.47 -14.69 7.38
CA ALA A 105 11.62 -15.32 8.04
C ALA A 105 12.95 -15.18 7.28
N ILE A 106 12.91 -15.12 5.95
CA ILE A 106 14.11 -14.92 5.12
C ILE A 106 14.83 -13.60 5.44
N TYR A 107 14.09 -12.52 5.71
CA TYR A 107 14.68 -11.22 6.07
C TYR A 107 15.27 -11.26 7.48
N LYS A 108 14.61 -11.93 8.43
CA LYS A 108 15.13 -12.14 9.78
C LYS A 108 16.45 -12.90 9.75
N LYS A 109 16.45 -14.07 9.12
CA LYS A 109 17.64 -14.91 8.97
C LYS A 109 18.78 -14.16 8.29
N ALA A 110 18.52 -13.51 7.16
CA ALA A 110 19.56 -12.78 6.44
C ALA A 110 20.11 -11.58 7.23
N SER A 111 19.29 -10.91 8.02
CA SER A 111 19.73 -9.83 8.92
C SER A 111 20.62 -10.37 10.05
N GLU A 112 20.20 -11.46 10.70
CA GLU A 112 20.98 -12.12 11.75
C GLU A 112 22.31 -12.67 11.21
N ASP A 113 22.30 -13.33 10.04
CA ASP A 113 23.50 -13.84 9.38
C ASP A 113 24.47 -12.70 9.02
N TRP A 114 23.95 -11.56 8.57
CA TRP A 114 24.77 -10.38 8.29
C TRP A 114 25.41 -9.83 9.57
N ILE A 115 24.65 -9.61 10.64
CA ILE A 115 25.20 -9.15 11.93
C ILE A 115 26.23 -10.17 12.48
N ARG A 116 25.94 -11.46 12.40
CA ARG A 116 26.87 -12.53 12.84
C ARG A 116 28.19 -12.49 12.05
N SER A 117 28.14 -12.20 10.75
CA SER A 117 29.36 -12.07 9.94
C SER A 117 30.25 -10.89 10.35
N GLN A 118 29.65 -9.82 10.87
CA GLN A 118 30.38 -8.64 11.34
C GLN A 118 30.88 -8.81 12.78
N TYR A 119 30.15 -9.56 13.60
CA TYR A 119 30.45 -9.78 15.02
C TYR A 119 30.41 -11.28 15.39
N PRO A 120 31.42 -12.08 14.98
CA PRO A 120 31.39 -13.54 15.13
C PRO A 120 31.38 -14.06 16.57
N THR A 121 31.80 -13.23 17.53
CA THR A 121 31.89 -13.59 18.95
C THR A 121 30.62 -13.27 19.75
N TRP A 122 29.65 -12.58 19.14
CA TRP A 122 28.42 -12.20 19.83
C TRP A 122 27.49 -13.38 20.04
N GLY A 123 26.78 -13.37 21.18
CA GLY A 123 25.74 -14.34 21.48
C GLY A 123 24.51 -14.18 20.59
N ASN A 124 23.76 -15.27 20.42
CA ASN A 124 22.59 -15.31 19.54
C ASN A 124 21.51 -14.26 19.89
N GLU A 125 21.25 -14.03 21.18
CA GLU A 125 20.25 -13.04 21.60
C GLU A 125 20.67 -11.61 21.26
N THR A 126 21.96 -11.28 21.42
CA THR A 126 22.51 -9.99 20.98
C THR A 126 22.41 -9.83 19.47
N ILE A 127 22.73 -10.89 18.70
CA ILE A 127 22.61 -10.87 17.23
C ILE A 127 21.17 -10.61 16.80
N LYS A 128 20.19 -11.33 17.35
CA LYS A 128 18.77 -11.13 17.04
C LYS A 128 18.31 -9.71 17.36
N PHE A 129 18.66 -9.21 18.55
CA PHE A 129 18.31 -7.88 19.01
C PHE A 129 18.86 -6.79 18.08
N VAL A 130 20.16 -6.86 17.75
CA VAL A 130 20.81 -5.88 16.87
C VAL A 130 20.34 -6.02 15.41
N ALA A 131 20.05 -7.24 14.95
CA ALA A 131 19.46 -7.47 13.63
C ALA A 131 18.09 -6.78 13.51
N GLY A 132 17.25 -6.87 14.54
CA GLY A 132 15.94 -6.21 14.57
C GLY A 132 16.01 -4.69 14.55
N ILE A 133 16.86 -4.10 15.40
CA ILE A 133 17.05 -2.64 15.44
C ILE A 133 17.60 -2.12 14.12
N SER A 134 18.68 -2.73 13.63
CA SER A 134 19.33 -2.31 12.38
C SER A 134 18.41 -2.46 11.17
N PHE A 135 17.58 -3.50 11.12
CA PHE A 135 16.56 -3.67 10.09
C PHE A 135 15.57 -2.50 10.11
N ASN A 136 14.97 -2.22 11.27
CA ASN A 136 13.95 -1.18 11.40
C ASN A 136 14.50 0.20 11.01
N GLN A 137 15.68 0.55 11.53
CA GLN A 137 16.34 1.83 11.22
C GLN A 137 16.64 1.96 9.73
N ALA A 138 17.20 0.92 9.11
CA ALA A 138 17.49 0.96 7.68
C ALA A 138 16.22 1.01 6.82
N THR A 139 15.14 0.32 7.21
CA THR A 139 13.86 0.44 6.50
C THR A 139 13.21 1.80 6.65
N GLU A 140 13.27 2.41 7.83
CA GLU A 140 12.75 3.75 8.07
C GLU A 140 13.40 4.74 7.12
N VAL A 141 14.74 4.76 7.07
CA VAL A 141 15.49 5.61 6.14
C VAL A 141 15.10 5.35 4.68
N LEU A 142 14.99 4.10 4.22
CA LEU A 142 14.62 3.80 2.84
C LEU A 142 13.24 4.34 2.45
N PHE A 143 12.24 4.15 3.31
CA PHE A 143 10.88 4.61 3.03
C PHE A 143 10.78 6.14 3.10
N GLU A 144 11.37 6.76 4.11
CA GLU A 144 11.34 8.21 4.27
C GLU A 144 12.08 8.94 3.15
N LEU A 145 13.21 8.42 2.69
CA LEU A 145 13.98 9.02 1.60
C LEU A 145 13.13 9.18 0.33
N LEU A 146 12.29 8.20 -0.03
CA LEU A 146 11.45 8.33 -1.22
C LEU A 146 10.29 9.31 -1.01
N LEU A 147 9.66 9.31 0.17
CA LEU A 147 8.59 10.26 0.46
C LEU A 147 9.12 11.70 0.46
N GLN A 148 10.29 11.93 1.07
CA GLN A 148 10.95 13.22 1.08
C GLN A 148 11.38 13.65 -0.33
N THR A 149 12.08 12.77 -1.06
CA THR A 149 12.51 13.05 -2.44
C THR A 149 11.30 13.35 -3.35
N GLY A 150 10.22 12.60 -3.19
CA GLY A 150 8.98 12.82 -3.93
C GLY A 150 8.38 14.19 -3.63
N ARG A 151 8.29 14.57 -2.35
CA ARG A 151 7.84 15.90 -1.94
C ARG A 151 8.72 17.02 -2.50
N ASP A 152 10.03 16.87 -2.44
CA ASP A 152 10.96 17.90 -2.91
C ASP A 152 10.85 18.10 -4.44
N LEU A 153 10.69 16.99 -5.18
CA LEU A 153 10.54 17.04 -6.63
C LEU A 153 9.14 17.49 -7.06
N ARG A 154 8.09 17.14 -6.31
CA ARG A 154 6.67 17.37 -6.63
C ARG A 154 5.91 17.81 -5.37
N PRO A 155 6.10 19.06 -4.90
CA PRO A 155 5.58 19.52 -3.60
C PRO A 155 4.05 19.59 -3.54
N GLY A 156 3.37 19.67 -4.69
CA GLY A 156 1.91 19.62 -4.75
C GLY A 156 1.32 18.22 -4.64
N ALA A 157 2.14 17.18 -4.82
CA ALA A 157 1.69 15.80 -4.86
C ALA A 157 1.52 15.22 -3.47
N LYS A 158 0.48 14.42 -3.30
CA LYS A 158 0.19 13.69 -2.05
C LYS A 158 0.84 12.32 -2.15
N TRP A 159 2.05 12.19 -1.62
CA TRP A 159 2.82 10.95 -1.66
C TRP A 159 2.42 9.99 -0.54
N GLY A 160 2.43 8.70 -0.83
CA GLY A 160 2.22 7.67 0.18
C GLY A 160 2.41 6.27 -0.38
N TYR A 161 2.59 5.30 0.50
CA TYR A 161 2.77 3.90 0.10
C TYR A 161 1.44 3.19 -0.02
N TYR A 162 1.28 2.41 -1.09
CA TYR A 162 0.17 1.47 -1.22
C TYR A 162 0.12 0.52 -0.02
N HIS A 163 -1.11 0.19 0.38
CA HIS A 163 -1.50 -0.75 1.43
C HIS A 163 -1.40 -0.24 2.87
N TYR A 164 -0.80 0.92 3.12
CA TYR A 164 -0.64 1.44 4.48
C TYR A 164 -1.82 2.33 4.92
N PRO A 165 -2.31 2.17 6.16
CA PRO A 165 -1.94 1.13 7.14
C PRO A 165 -2.57 -0.24 6.84
N TYR A 166 -1.87 -1.30 7.26
CA TYR A 166 -2.37 -2.67 7.15
C TYR A 166 -3.29 -3.04 8.32
N CYS A 167 -4.21 -3.99 8.11
CA CYS A 167 -5.07 -4.56 9.17
C CYS A 167 -4.85 -6.07 9.40
N ARG A 168 -4.61 -6.83 8.32
CA ARG A 168 -4.41 -8.30 8.34
C ARG A 168 -5.56 -9.08 9.02
N ASN A 169 -6.79 -8.61 8.89
CA ASN A 169 -8.01 -9.34 9.31
C ASN A 169 -8.39 -10.44 8.31
N PHE A 170 -7.66 -11.57 8.37
CA PHE A 170 -7.76 -12.65 7.38
C PHE A 170 -8.86 -13.68 7.66
N ALA A 171 -9.51 -13.64 8.83
CA ALA A 171 -10.58 -14.57 9.19
C ALA A 171 -11.96 -13.88 9.09
N PRO A 172 -13.01 -14.57 8.60
CA PRO A 172 -14.36 -14.00 8.49
C PRO A 172 -14.97 -13.49 9.80
N ASP A 173 -14.60 -14.12 10.91
CA ASP A 173 -15.08 -13.82 12.26
C ASP A 173 -14.22 -12.79 13.01
N SER A 174 -13.19 -12.24 12.35
CA SER A 174 -12.30 -11.23 12.93
C SER A 174 -13.10 -10.08 13.55
N LYS A 175 -12.80 -9.73 14.80
CA LYS A 175 -13.42 -8.59 15.51
C LYS A 175 -12.58 -7.32 15.48
N GLN A 176 -11.31 -7.46 15.11
CA GLN A 176 -10.35 -6.37 14.97
C GLN A 176 -9.21 -6.78 14.04
N CYS A 177 -8.37 -5.82 13.67
CA CYS A 177 -7.08 -6.09 13.05
C CYS A 177 -6.20 -6.90 14.01
N ILE A 178 -5.30 -7.73 13.49
CA ILE A 178 -4.43 -8.52 14.38
C ILE A 178 -3.56 -7.59 15.22
N GLU A 179 -3.40 -7.93 16.50
CA GLU A 179 -2.72 -7.08 17.47
C GLU A 179 -1.29 -6.72 17.05
N LYS A 180 -0.53 -7.72 16.56
CA LYS A 180 0.83 -7.50 16.04
C LYS A 180 0.87 -6.47 14.91
N GLN A 181 -0.15 -6.41 14.06
CA GLN A 181 -0.24 -5.41 12.99
C GLN A 181 -0.58 -4.03 13.54
N MET A 182 -1.49 -3.93 14.50
CA MET A 182 -1.83 -2.64 15.14
C MET A 182 -0.63 -2.05 15.88
N VAL A 183 0.14 -2.89 16.58
CA VAL A 183 1.41 -2.49 17.22
C VAL A 183 2.42 -2.04 16.17
N ALA A 184 2.58 -2.81 15.08
CA ALA A 184 3.47 -2.40 13.99
C ALA A 184 3.06 -1.05 13.39
N ASN A 185 1.76 -0.82 13.17
CA ASN A 185 1.27 0.47 12.69
C ASN A 185 1.61 1.62 13.67
N ASN A 186 1.52 1.40 14.99
CA ASN A 186 1.93 2.43 15.96
C ASN A 186 3.42 2.76 15.86
N LEU A 187 4.26 1.73 15.69
CA LEU A 187 5.71 1.90 15.55
C LEU A 187 6.11 2.58 14.22
N MET A 188 5.23 2.53 13.22
CA MET A 188 5.40 3.20 11.92
C MET A 188 4.81 4.62 11.89
N ALA A 189 4.65 5.28 13.04
CA ALA A 189 4.15 6.66 13.09
C ALA A 189 4.94 7.63 12.18
N TRP A 190 6.26 7.44 12.07
CA TRP A 190 7.15 8.19 11.18
C TRP A 190 6.72 8.09 9.70
N LEU A 191 6.24 6.93 9.26
CA LEU A 191 5.80 6.71 7.87
C LEU A 191 4.59 7.59 7.53
N PHE A 192 3.63 7.63 8.46
CA PHE A 192 2.41 8.41 8.29
C PHE A 192 2.69 9.91 8.44
N GLN A 193 3.56 10.30 9.36
CA GLN A 193 4.02 11.69 9.47
C GLN A 193 4.70 12.16 8.18
N SER A 194 5.46 11.27 7.54
CA SER A 194 6.10 11.48 6.25
C SER A 194 5.17 11.24 5.06
N SER A 195 3.86 11.00 5.24
CA SER A 195 2.93 10.80 4.12
C SER A 195 2.09 12.03 3.84
N GLY A 196 1.69 12.22 2.59
CA GLY A 196 0.72 13.22 2.14
C GLY A 196 -0.70 12.65 1.93
N ALA A 197 -0.84 11.32 1.93
CA ALA A 197 -2.11 10.58 1.86
C ALA A 197 -1.92 9.13 2.35
N LEU A 198 -3.02 8.46 2.71
CA LEU A 198 -3.05 7.04 3.07
C LEU A 198 -3.78 6.22 2.00
N TYR A 199 -3.25 5.03 1.71
CA TYR A 199 -3.71 4.17 0.62
C TYR A 199 -3.97 2.72 1.08
N PRO A 200 -4.84 2.48 2.08
CA PRO A 200 -5.08 1.13 2.58
C PRO A 200 -5.73 0.25 1.51
N SER A 201 -5.42 -1.05 1.48
CA SER A 201 -6.10 -2.00 0.59
C SER A 201 -7.34 -2.58 1.26
N VAL A 202 -8.49 -2.50 0.59
CA VAL A 202 -9.76 -3.10 1.01
C VAL A 202 -10.19 -4.24 0.08
N TYR A 203 -9.24 -4.86 -0.62
CA TYR A 203 -9.57 -5.93 -1.56
C TYR A 203 -10.29 -7.10 -0.89
N LEU A 204 -11.35 -7.57 -1.54
CA LEU A 204 -12.22 -8.64 -1.09
C LEU A 204 -11.79 -10.02 -1.60
N SER A 205 -12.25 -11.05 -0.92
CA SER A 205 -12.12 -12.46 -1.31
C SER A 205 -13.51 -13.09 -1.29
N ASN A 206 -13.78 -14.06 -2.17
CA ASN A 206 -14.92 -14.97 -2.08
C ASN A 206 -14.50 -16.34 -1.53
N GLN A 207 -13.22 -16.53 -1.18
CA GLN A 207 -12.73 -17.72 -0.51
C GLN A 207 -13.01 -17.64 0.99
N GLY A 208 -14.11 -18.23 1.44
CA GLY A 208 -14.49 -18.29 2.85
C GLY A 208 -15.11 -17.03 3.42
N PHE A 209 -15.38 -16.01 2.59
CA PHE A 209 -16.07 -14.78 2.98
C PHE A 209 -17.35 -14.63 2.16
N ASP A 210 -18.48 -14.54 2.86
CA ASP A 210 -19.71 -14.03 2.26
C ASP A 210 -19.71 -12.49 2.26
N SER A 211 -20.74 -11.88 1.69
CA SER A 211 -20.82 -10.43 1.59
C SER A 211 -20.91 -9.71 2.94
N TYR A 212 -21.46 -10.36 3.97
CA TYR A 212 -21.50 -9.79 5.33
C TYR A 212 -20.11 -9.78 5.96
N ALA A 213 -19.39 -10.90 5.88
CA ALA A 213 -18.02 -11.01 6.36
C ALA A 213 -17.07 -10.06 5.60
N ASN A 214 -17.27 -9.88 4.30
CA ASN A 214 -16.54 -8.89 3.51
C ASN A 214 -16.84 -7.46 3.95
N ALA A 215 -18.10 -7.10 4.21
CA ALA A 215 -18.47 -5.79 4.73
C ALA A 215 -17.79 -5.49 6.08
N GLU A 216 -17.86 -6.44 7.04
CA GLU A 216 -17.18 -6.28 8.33
C GLU A 216 -15.65 -6.21 8.15
N ARG A 217 -15.08 -6.95 7.20
CA ARG A 217 -13.66 -6.89 6.88
C ARG A 217 -13.23 -5.51 6.37
N VAL A 218 -14.02 -4.86 5.52
CA VAL A 218 -13.75 -3.49 5.03
C VAL A 218 -13.87 -2.48 6.17
N LYS A 219 -14.93 -2.58 6.97
CA LYS A 219 -15.15 -1.75 8.17
C LYS A 219 -13.98 -1.79 9.14
N LEU A 220 -13.42 -2.97 9.43
CA LEU A 220 -12.25 -3.08 10.29
C LEU A 220 -10.98 -2.42 9.72
N ARG A 221 -10.77 -2.52 8.41
CA ARG A 221 -9.64 -1.86 7.71
C ARG A 221 -9.77 -0.35 7.75
N ILE A 222 -10.97 0.17 7.52
CA ILE A 222 -11.25 1.61 7.61
C ILE A 222 -11.15 2.10 9.05
N LYS A 223 -11.65 1.32 10.03
CA LYS A 223 -11.51 1.62 11.45
C LYS A 223 -10.04 1.76 11.87
N GLU A 224 -9.17 0.83 11.46
CA GLU A 224 -7.74 0.92 11.77
C GLU A 224 -7.07 2.09 11.04
N THR A 225 -7.45 2.34 9.80
CA THR A 225 -6.97 3.51 9.06
C THR A 225 -7.30 4.80 9.79
N LYS A 226 -8.54 4.96 10.27
CA LYS A 226 -8.96 6.13 11.04
C LYS A 226 -8.28 6.21 12.41
N ARG A 227 -8.01 5.07 13.05
CA ARG A 227 -7.28 5.04 14.34
C ARG A 227 -5.89 5.64 14.18
N ILE A 228 -5.16 5.23 13.14
CA ILE A 228 -3.84 5.78 12.81
C ILE A 228 -3.95 7.24 12.37
N ASN A 229 -4.89 7.54 11.48
CA ASN A 229 -5.02 8.86 10.87
C ASN A 229 -5.55 9.95 11.82
N ARG A 230 -6.01 9.58 13.02
CA ARG A 230 -6.51 10.53 14.03
C ARG A 230 -5.53 11.67 14.32
N PHE A 231 -4.23 11.38 14.29
CA PHE A 231 -3.19 12.36 14.60
C PHE A 231 -2.64 13.10 13.38
N PHE A 232 -2.76 12.52 12.18
CA PHE A 232 -2.15 13.05 10.97
C PHE A 232 -3.14 13.81 10.08
N GLN A 233 -4.44 13.48 10.18
CA GLN A 233 -5.52 14.12 9.41
C GLN A 233 -5.25 14.13 7.89
N LEU A 234 -4.62 13.05 7.39
CA LEU A 234 -4.28 12.91 5.98
C LEU A 234 -5.50 12.49 5.15
N PRO A 235 -5.52 12.84 3.87
CA PRO A 235 -6.50 12.29 2.96
C PRO A 235 -6.32 10.78 2.79
N VAL A 236 -7.42 10.03 2.77
CA VAL A 236 -7.48 8.57 2.71
C VAL A 236 -8.18 8.12 1.44
N LEU A 237 -7.48 7.35 0.61
CA LEU A 237 -8.02 6.79 -0.63
C LEU A 237 -7.80 5.29 -0.64
N PRO A 238 -8.75 4.49 -0.11
CA PRO A 238 -8.61 3.05 -0.10
C PRO A 238 -8.55 2.47 -1.52
N TYR A 239 -7.66 1.50 -1.70
CA TYR A 239 -7.57 0.70 -2.89
C TYR A 239 -8.62 -0.41 -2.87
N MET A 240 -9.42 -0.48 -3.93
CA MET A 240 -10.37 -1.55 -4.18
C MET A 240 -10.16 -2.18 -5.56
N ARG A 241 -10.62 -3.43 -5.73
CA ARG A 241 -10.69 -4.11 -7.02
C ARG A 241 -12.15 -4.28 -7.41
N PHE A 242 -12.41 -4.39 -8.71
CA PHE A 242 -13.72 -4.77 -9.25
C PHE A 242 -13.90 -6.30 -9.38
N LYS A 243 -12.85 -7.08 -9.07
CA LYS A 243 -12.84 -8.55 -9.00
C LYS A 243 -12.31 -9.03 -7.66
N TYR A 244 -12.74 -10.22 -7.21
CA TYR A 244 -12.22 -10.85 -5.99
C TYR A 244 -10.74 -11.23 -6.15
N VAL A 245 -9.97 -11.07 -5.07
CA VAL A 245 -8.54 -11.48 -5.06
C VAL A 245 -8.42 -12.98 -5.19
N GLY A 246 -7.53 -13.44 -6.07
CA GLY A 246 -7.30 -14.86 -6.33
C GLY A 246 -8.15 -15.44 -7.46
N TYR A 247 -9.10 -14.66 -8.00
CA TYR A 247 -10.02 -15.12 -9.04
C TYR A 247 -9.92 -14.20 -10.26
N LYS A 248 -9.50 -14.76 -11.40
CA LYS A 248 -9.24 -13.98 -12.61
C LYS A 248 -10.51 -13.45 -13.27
N ASP A 249 -11.63 -14.17 -13.17
CA ASP A 249 -12.84 -13.89 -13.94
C ASP A 249 -14.09 -13.66 -13.08
N THR A 250 -13.90 -13.42 -11.78
CA THR A 250 -15.02 -13.24 -10.84
C THR A 250 -15.11 -11.79 -10.37
N TYR A 251 -16.08 -11.07 -10.94
CA TYR A 251 -16.45 -9.72 -10.52
C TYR A 251 -17.05 -9.71 -9.11
N LEU A 252 -16.90 -8.59 -8.41
CA LEU A 252 -17.58 -8.39 -7.13
C LEU A 252 -19.10 -8.46 -7.32
N GLN A 253 -19.78 -9.13 -6.41
CA GLN A 253 -21.23 -9.05 -6.33
C GLN A 253 -21.67 -7.61 -6.02
N PRO A 254 -22.86 -7.18 -6.48
CA PRO A 254 -23.36 -5.83 -6.19
C PRO A 254 -23.30 -5.50 -4.69
N LEU A 255 -23.74 -6.40 -3.81
CA LEU A 255 -23.72 -6.17 -2.37
C LEU A 255 -22.32 -5.94 -1.80
N ASP A 256 -21.31 -6.67 -2.28
CA ASP A 256 -19.91 -6.50 -1.90
C ASP A 256 -19.36 -5.14 -2.38
N LEU A 257 -19.67 -4.75 -3.61
CA LEU A 257 -19.31 -3.44 -4.15
C LEU A 257 -19.93 -2.31 -3.33
N TRP A 258 -21.24 -2.41 -3.06
CA TRP A 258 -22.01 -1.38 -2.36
C TRP A 258 -21.64 -1.24 -0.90
N SER A 259 -21.48 -2.35 -0.18
CA SER A 259 -21.04 -2.30 1.21
C SER A 259 -19.64 -1.71 1.32
N THR A 260 -18.74 -2.01 0.37
CA THR A 260 -17.38 -1.47 0.33
C THR A 260 -17.38 0.05 0.11
N LEU A 261 -18.08 0.54 -0.93
CA LEU A 261 -18.18 1.97 -1.22
C LEU A 261 -18.97 2.72 -0.14
N GLY A 262 -20.05 2.11 0.36
CA GLY A 262 -20.89 2.65 1.41
C GLY A 262 -20.12 2.84 2.72
N GLU A 263 -19.25 1.89 3.10
CA GLU A 263 -18.41 2.05 4.29
C GLU A 263 -17.40 3.20 4.12
N MET A 264 -16.81 3.37 2.94
CA MET A 264 -15.90 4.50 2.68
C MET A 264 -16.64 5.84 2.73
N TRP A 265 -17.81 5.92 2.10
CA TRP A 265 -18.64 7.11 2.08
C TRP A 265 -19.15 7.48 3.48
N TYR A 266 -19.68 6.51 4.23
CA TYR A 266 -20.15 6.68 5.61
C TYR A 266 -19.05 7.25 6.51
N ASN A 267 -17.81 6.82 6.29
CA ASN A 267 -16.65 7.30 7.03
C ASN A 267 -16.06 8.62 6.54
N ARG A 268 -16.65 9.23 5.50
CA ARG A 268 -16.24 10.50 4.86
C ARG A 268 -14.79 10.50 4.37
N LEU A 269 -14.38 9.41 3.73
CA LEU A 269 -13.07 9.33 3.08
C LEU A 269 -13.06 10.18 1.79
N GLU A 270 -11.90 10.61 1.34
CA GLU A 270 -11.72 11.51 0.19
C GLU A 270 -12.15 10.88 -1.14
N GLY A 271 -11.91 9.57 -1.27
CA GLY A 271 -12.06 8.87 -2.53
C GLY A 271 -11.79 7.37 -2.39
N ALA A 272 -11.89 6.68 -3.52
CA ALA A 272 -11.41 5.31 -3.66
C ALA A 272 -10.56 5.18 -4.93
N ILE A 273 -9.60 4.26 -4.90
CA ILE A 273 -8.78 3.90 -6.06
C ILE A 273 -9.21 2.52 -6.53
N ILE A 274 -9.87 2.46 -7.68
CA ILE A 274 -10.24 1.22 -8.35
C ILE A 274 -9.04 0.78 -9.18
N TRP A 275 -8.45 -0.34 -8.78
CA TRP A 275 -7.27 -0.90 -9.42
C TRP A 275 -7.61 -2.18 -10.18
N GLY A 276 -7.07 -2.30 -11.40
CA GLY A 276 -7.11 -3.50 -12.22
C GLY A 276 -5.72 -3.91 -12.67
N SER A 277 -5.45 -5.22 -12.62
CA SER A 277 -4.23 -5.76 -13.20
C SER A 277 -4.29 -5.72 -14.72
N LYS A 278 -3.13 -5.84 -15.37
CA LYS A 278 -3.02 -5.88 -16.83
C LYS A 278 -3.92 -6.95 -17.46
N SER A 279 -3.92 -8.16 -16.89
CA SER A 279 -4.76 -9.26 -17.36
C SER A 279 -6.26 -8.97 -17.21
N ASP A 280 -6.67 -8.06 -16.31
CA ASP A 280 -8.09 -7.77 -16.15
C ASP A 280 -8.67 -6.92 -17.29
N VAL A 281 -7.82 -6.18 -18.00
CA VAL A 281 -8.24 -5.22 -19.05
C VAL A 281 -7.88 -5.67 -20.47
N GLU A 282 -6.86 -6.53 -20.62
CA GLU A 282 -6.52 -7.08 -21.94
C GLU A 282 -7.61 -8.01 -22.49
N ASP A 283 -8.29 -8.77 -21.62
CA ASP A 283 -9.32 -9.73 -22.02
C ASP A 283 -10.65 -9.08 -22.44
N GLN A 284 -10.80 -7.75 -22.32
CA GLN A 284 -12.06 -7.05 -22.60
C GLN A 284 -12.03 -6.12 -23.82
N GLY A 285 -10.90 -6.00 -24.52
CA GLY A 285 -10.78 -5.01 -25.60
C GLY A 285 -10.93 -3.55 -25.12
N ILE A 286 -10.96 -3.32 -23.81
CA ILE A 286 -11.02 -2.00 -23.19
C ILE A 286 -9.61 -1.42 -23.24
N VAL A 287 -9.31 -0.71 -24.33
CA VAL A 287 -8.12 0.11 -24.44
C VAL A 287 -8.31 1.30 -23.50
N CYS A 288 -7.63 1.27 -22.35
CA CYS A 288 -7.45 2.44 -21.48
C CYS A 288 -6.49 3.45 -22.11
#